data_AF-A0A3D5DDZ2-F1
#
_entry.id   AF-A0A3D5DDZ2-F1
#
_cell.length_a   1.000
_cell.length_b   1.000
_cell.length_c   1.000
_cell.angle_alpha   90.00
_cell.angle_beta   90.00
_cell.angle_gamma   90.00
#
_symmetry.space_group_name_H-M   'P 1'
#
loop_
_entity.id
_entity.type
_entity.pdbx_description
1 polymer ?
#
loop_
_entity_poly.entity_id
_entity_poly.type
_entity_poly.pdbx_seq_one_letter_code
_entity_poly.pdbx_strand_id
1 'polypeptide(L)'
;QLERRLEDNPDSAEGWLLLGRTYMALSRFDEAVPALARAHELAGDIPRVIIQYADALSMASGGAIDARVLALVNRALELEPENISALWLAGIGAAEAGETKKALAYLRQAKLVGSQKGNPIAELDSAIHELETRLISSAQNPVTNLAAVTINVVVKIDPILLSQANSHDVLFVFARAYDRDGPPLAVSKTQLGNLPREIVLDDTMAMAPMFKLKIGDTITITARVSKSGKPRAQSGDLEAVSEPIVVSEQNTITLLVDKMVK
;
A
#
# COMPACT_ATOMS: atom_id res chain seq x y z
N GLN A 1 -33.50 -20.95 23.55
CA GLN A 1 -33.46 -21.37 24.97
C GLN A 1 -32.36 -20.63 25.74
N LEU A 2 -31.19 -20.40 25.14
CA LEU A 2 -30.08 -19.72 25.80
C LEU A 2 -30.36 -18.22 26.06
N GLU A 3 -30.94 -17.51 25.09
CA GLU A 3 -31.37 -16.10 25.24
C GLU A 3 -32.33 -15.93 26.44
N ARG A 4 -33.40 -16.72 26.53
CA ARG A 4 -34.32 -16.73 27.68
C ARG A 4 -33.62 -16.98 29.03
N ARG A 5 -32.60 -17.82 29.07
CA ARG A 5 -31.84 -18.06 30.32
C ARG A 5 -31.01 -16.85 30.75
N LEU A 6 -30.61 -16.00 29.79
CA LEU A 6 -29.89 -14.76 30.05
C LEU A 6 -30.84 -13.60 30.38
N GLU A 7 -32.11 -13.67 29.97
CA GLU A 7 -33.16 -12.79 30.50
C GLU A 7 -33.34 -12.99 32.01
N ASP A 8 -33.29 -14.24 32.47
CA ASP A 8 -33.43 -14.59 33.90
C ASP A 8 -32.13 -14.41 34.71
N ASN A 9 -30.95 -14.40 34.06
CA ASN A 9 -29.64 -14.24 34.71
C ASN A 9 -28.68 -13.40 33.84
N PRO A 10 -28.86 -12.06 33.81
CA PRO A 10 -28.15 -11.18 32.89
C PRO A 10 -26.68 -10.91 33.25
N ASP A 11 -26.22 -11.33 34.43
CA ASP A 11 -24.87 -11.05 34.92
C ASP A 11 -23.90 -12.24 34.75
N SER A 12 -24.33 -13.27 34.02
CA SER A 12 -23.50 -14.45 33.73
C SER A 12 -22.57 -14.21 32.54
N ALA A 13 -21.31 -13.84 32.82
CA ALA A 13 -20.27 -13.67 31.78
C ALA A 13 -20.10 -14.93 30.91
N GLU A 14 -20.02 -16.12 31.53
CA GLU A 14 -19.96 -17.41 30.83
C GLU A 14 -21.20 -17.67 29.95
N GLY A 15 -22.38 -17.27 30.41
CA GLY A 15 -23.62 -17.44 29.65
C GLY A 15 -23.62 -16.58 28.38
N TRP A 16 -23.21 -15.32 28.50
CA TRP A 16 -23.04 -14.41 27.37
C TRP A 16 -21.95 -14.88 26.40
N LEU A 17 -20.83 -15.39 26.93
CA LEU A 17 -19.76 -15.98 26.12
C LEU A 17 -20.27 -17.18 25.31
N LEU A 18 -21.05 -18.08 25.93
CA LEU A 18 -21.63 -19.23 25.25
C LEU A 18 -22.64 -18.81 24.17
N LEU A 19 -23.47 -17.81 24.45
CA LEU A 19 -24.40 -17.27 23.47
C LEU A 19 -23.66 -16.69 22.26
N GLY A 20 -22.67 -15.84 22.52
CA GLY A 20 -21.80 -15.29 21.50
C GLY A 20 -21.15 -16.33 20.61
N ARG A 21 -20.52 -17.35 21.21
CA ARG A 21 -19.92 -18.48 20.48
C ARG A 21 -20.94 -19.28 19.67
N THR A 22 -22.17 -19.40 20.16
CA THR A 22 -23.24 -20.08 19.44
C THR A 22 -23.63 -19.29 18.19
N TYR A 23 -23.72 -17.96 18.29
CA TYR A 23 -23.95 -17.12 17.12
C TYR A 23 -22.79 -17.16 16.13
N MET A 24 -21.53 -17.14 16.60
CA MET A 24 -20.35 -17.31 15.75
C MET A 24 -20.41 -18.62 14.95
N ALA A 25 -20.73 -19.73 15.62
CA ALA A 25 -20.86 -21.05 14.97
C ALA A 25 -21.99 -21.10 13.93
N LEU A 26 -23.01 -20.24 14.07
CA LEU A 26 -24.12 -20.09 13.12
C LEU A 26 -23.86 -19.01 12.06
N SER A 27 -22.65 -18.42 12.02
CA SER A 27 -22.29 -17.27 11.16
C SER A 27 -23.20 -16.04 11.35
N ARG A 28 -23.81 -15.92 12.54
CA ARG A 28 -24.68 -14.82 12.98
C ARG A 28 -23.85 -13.74 13.66
N PHE A 29 -22.93 -13.13 12.92
CA PHE A 29 -21.89 -12.27 13.48
C PHE A 29 -22.45 -11.00 14.12
N ASP A 30 -23.47 -10.40 13.51
CA ASP A 30 -24.14 -9.21 14.03
C ASP A 30 -24.77 -9.45 15.41
N GLU A 31 -25.29 -10.66 15.67
CA GLU A 31 -25.80 -11.03 16.99
C GLU A 31 -24.71 -11.50 17.96
N ALA A 32 -23.60 -12.04 17.44
CA ALA A 32 -22.46 -12.46 18.25
C ALA A 32 -21.76 -11.28 18.94
N VAL A 33 -21.59 -10.17 18.21
CA VAL A 33 -20.92 -8.95 18.70
C VAL A 33 -21.50 -8.43 20.02
N PRO A 34 -22.81 -8.13 20.15
CA PRO A 34 -23.36 -7.63 21.40
C PRO A 34 -23.31 -8.66 22.54
N ALA A 35 -23.47 -9.95 22.26
CA ALA A 35 -23.36 -10.99 23.27
C ALA A 35 -21.93 -11.10 23.84
N LEU A 36 -20.91 -11.02 22.98
CA LEU A 36 -19.50 -11.09 23.39
C LEU A 36 -19.01 -9.79 24.02
N ALA A 37 -19.54 -8.64 23.60
CA ALA A 37 -19.32 -7.37 24.28
C ALA A 37 -19.81 -7.45 25.74
N ARG A 38 -21.03 -7.96 25.96
CA ARG A 38 -21.57 -8.13 27.32
C ARG A 38 -20.77 -9.12 28.15
N ALA A 39 -20.31 -10.22 27.54
CA ALA A 39 -19.41 -11.17 28.20
C ALA A 39 -18.11 -10.50 28.65
N HIS A 40 -17.51 -9.66 27.81
CA HIS A 40 -16.29 -8.93 28.12
C HIS A 40 -16.49 -7.90 29.25
N GLU A 41 -17.59 -7.14 29.22
CA GLU A 41 -17.94 -6.19 30.29
C GLU A 41 -18.02 -6.87 31.66
N LEU A 42 -18.62 -8.06 31.73
CA LEU A 42 -18.82 -8.79 32.98
C LEU A 42 -17.57 -9.57 33.44
N ALA A 43 -16.81 -10.13 32.49
CA ALA A 43 -15.60 -10.90 32.80
C ALA A 43 -14.36 -10.04 33.08
N GLY A 44 -14.32 -8.82 32.54
CA GLY A 44 -13.13 -7.98 32.54
C GLY A 44 -12.03 -8.49 31.60
N ASP A 45 -10.77 -8.33 32.02
CA ASP A 45 -9.58 -8.59 31.22
C ASP A 45 -9.20 -10.09 31.15
N ILE A 46 -10.12 -10.93 30.69
CA ILE A 46 -9.88 -12.35 30.43
C ILE A 46 -9.50 -12.53 28.96
N PRO A 47 -8.27 -12.98 28.62
CA PRO A 47 -7.79 -13.06 27.23
C PRO A 47 -8.72 -13.84 26.30
N ARG A 48 -9.25 -14.97 26.77
CA ARG A 48 -10.20 -15.79 26.02
C ARG A 48 -11.46 -15.01 25.63
N VAL A 49 -11.99 -14.16 26.51
CA VAL A 49 -13.21 -13.39 26.25
C VAL A 49 -12.91 -12.22 25.30
N ILE A 50 -11.80 -11.53 25.54
CA ILE A 50 -11.31 -10.44 24.67
C ILE A 50 -11.13 -10.93 23.23
N ILE A 51 -10.47 -12.07 23.04
CA ILE A 51 -10.22 -12.61 21.69
C ILE A 51 -11.49 -13.05 21.00
N GLN A 52 -12.43 -13.68 21.71
CA GLN A 52 -13.72 -14.04 21.11
C GLN A 52 -14.50 -12.80 20.67
N TYR A 53 -14.46 -11.73 21.48
CA TYR A 53 -15.08 -10.46 21.10
C TYR A 53 -14.40 -9.81 19.89
N ALA A 54 -13.07 -9.80 19.85
CA ALA A 54 -12.29 -9.29 18.72
C ALA A 54 -12.59 -10.07 17.43
N ASP A 55 -12.68 -11.39 17.49
CA ASP A 55 -13.02 -12.26 16.37
C ASP A 55 -14.43 -11.97 15.84
N ALA A 56 -15.42 -11.83 16.72
CA ALA A 56 -16.78 -11.47 16.31
C ALA A 56 -16.87 -10.11 15.62
N LEU A 57 -16.15 -9.11 16.14
CA LEU A 57 -16.06 -7.79 15.50
C LEU A 57 -15.44 -7.89 14.10
N SER A 58 -14.35 -8.64 13.96
CA SER A 58 -13.70 -8.85 12.66
C SER A 58 -14.63 -9.54 11.67
N MET A 59 -15.28 -10.65 12.07
CA MET A 59 -16.21 -11.39 11.21
C MET A 59 -17.43 -10.55 10.79
N ALA A 60 -17.99 -9.75 11.69
CA ALA A 60 -19.08 -8.83 11.35
C ALA A 60 -18.63 -7.74 10.35
N SER A 61 -17.35 -7.40 10.33
CA SER A 61 -16.74 -6.48 9.37
C SER A 61 -16.10 -7.18 8.16
N GLY A 62 -16.50 -8.42 7.84
CA GLY A 62 -15.99 -9.15 6.67
C GLY A 62 -14.53 -9.57 6.77
N GLY A 63 -14.02 -9.74 7.99
CA GLY A 63 -12.64 -10.16 8.29
C GLY A 63 -11.65 -9.02 8.50
N ALA A 64 -12.09 -7.75 8.42
CA ALA A 64 -11.19 -6.61 8.62
C ALA A 64 -10.66 -6.55 10.06
N ILE A 65 -9.40 -6.12 10.20
CA ILE A 65 -8.75 -5.89 11.50
C ILE A 65 -8.62 -4.39 11.74
N ASP A 66 -9.73 -3.75 12.12
CA ASP A 66 -9.78 -2.32 12.38
C ASP A 66 -9.09 -1.92 13.71
N ALA A 67 -9.07 -0.62 14.01
CA ALA A 67 -8.45 -0.10 15.23
C ALA A 67 -9.05 -0.68 16.53
N ARG A 68 -10.34 -1.03 16.54
CA ARG A 68 -11.03 -1.59 17.71
C ARG A 68 -10.61 -3.04 17.92
N VAL A 69 -10.58 -3.83 16.84
CA VAL A 69 -10.09 -5.21 16.87
C VAL A 69 -8.63 -5.24 17.31
N LEU A 70 -7.77 -4.37 16.74
CA LEU A 70 -6.36 -4.28 17.11
C LEU A 70 -6.16 -3.93 18.59
N ALA A 71 -6.96 -3.02 19.15
CA ALA A 71 -6.87 -2.67 20.56
C ALA A 71 -7.14 -3.89 21.47
N LEU A 72 -8.18 -4.68 21.16
CA LEU A 72 -8.50 -5.90 21.90
C LEU A 72 -7.41 -6.96 21.73
N VAL A 73 -6.90 -7.15 20.51
CA VAL A 73 -5.82 -8.11 20.22
C VAL A 73 -4.55 -7.75 20.97
N ASN A 74 -4.15 -6.47 20.96
CA ASN A 74 -2.99 -6.00 21.72
C ASN A 74 -3.17 -6.23 23.22
N ARG A 75 -4.37 -5.92 23.76
CA ARG A 75 -4.67 -6.19 25.17
C ARG A 75 -4.58 -7.67 25.52
N ALA A 76 -5.07 -8.55 24.66
CA ALA A 76 -4.96 -9.99 24.85
C ALA A 76 -3.49 -10.47 24.81
N LEU A 77 -2.66 -9.92 23.93
CA LEU A 77 -1.22 -10.23 23.86
C LEU A 77 -0.42 -9.70 25.06
N GLU A 78 -0.82 -8.59 25.65
CA GLU A 78 -0.22 -8.10 26.90
C GLU A 78 -0.46 -9.08 28.06
N LEU A 79 -1.66 -9.68 28.11
CA LEU A 79 -2.07 -10.59 29.15
C LEU A 79 -1.59 -12.02 28.91
N GLU A 80 -1.60 -12.47 27.65
CA GLU A 80 -1.17 -13.80 27.21
C GLU A 80 -0.36 -13.68 25.91
N PRO A 81 0.97 -13.46 26.00
CA PRO A 81 1.84 -13.24 24.83
C PRO A 81 1.91 -14.42 23.85
N GLU A 82 1.55 -15.62 24.30
CA GLU A 82 1.54 -16.86 23.51
C GLU A 82 0.13 -17.29 23.10
N ASN A 83 -0.86 -16.40 23.16
CA ASN A 83 -2.19 -16.68 22.68
C ASN A 83 -2.17 -16.80 21.13
N ILE A 84 -2.37 -18.02 20.62
CA ILE A 84 -2.23 -18.33 19.19
C ILE A 84 -3.20 -17.50 18.35
N SER A 85 -4.45 -17.37 18.78
CA SER A 85 -5.48 -16.59 18.08
C SER A 85 -5.17 -15.09 18.08
N ALA A 86 -4.67 -14.56 19.20
CA ALA A 86 -4.23 -13.17 19.28
C ALA A 86 -3.05 -12.89 18.33
N LEU A 87 -2.06 -13.78 18.32
CA LEU A 87 -0.91 -13.69 17.41
C LEU A 87 -1.35 -13.81 15.94
N TRP A 88 -2.31 -14.67 15.62
CA TRP A 88 -2.91 -14.77 14.29
C TRP A 88 -3.55 -13.44 13.86
N LEU A 89 -4.48 -12.92 14.65
CA LEU A 89 -5.19 -11.66 14.34
C LEU A 89 -4.23 -10.46 14.25
N ALA A 90 -3.21 -10.41 15.11
CA ALA A 90 -2.16 -9.40 15.02
C ALA A 90 -1.34 -9.51 13.72
N GLY A 91 -1.06 -10.75 13.29
CA GLY A 91 -0.42 -11.05 12.02
C GLY A 91 -1.23 -10.58 10.81
N ILE A 92 -2.54 -10.85 10.80
CA ILE A 92 -3.46 -10.40 9.75
C ILE A 92 -3.54 -8.86 9.73
N GLY A 93 -3.78 -8.22 10.87
CA GLY A 93 -3.87 -6.76 10.93
C GLY A 93 -2.57 -6.06 10.52
N ALA A 94 -1.41 -6.60 10.90
CA ALA A 94 -0.13 -6.10 10.41
C ALA A 94 0.05 -6.29 8.90
N ALA A 95 -0.46 -7.38 8.31
CA ALA A 95 -0.42 -7.61 6.88
C ALA A 95 -1.32 -6.63 6.11
N GLU A 96 -2.53 -6.37 6.59
CA GLU A 96 -3.46 -5.37 6.04
C GLU A 96 -2.89 -3.96 6.10
N ALA A 97 -2.15 -3.64 7.17
CA ALA A 97 -1.43 -2.37 7.32
C ALA A 97 -0.16 -2.26 6.45
N GLY A 98 0.18 -3.30 5.68
CA GLY A 98 1.41 -3.34 4.86
C GLY A 98 2.70 -3.55 5.66
N GLU A 99 2.60 -3.85 6.96
CA GLU A 99 3.72 -4.12 7.86
C GLU A 99 4.21 -5.58 7.73
N THR A 100 4.54 -6.03 6.51
CA THR A 100 4.83 -7.44 6.16
C THR A 100 5.82 -8.13 7.10
N LYS A 101 6.88 -7.42 7.53
CA LYS A 101 7.88 -7.98 8.46
C LYS A 101 7.30 -8.29 9.84
N LYS A 102 6.43 -7.40 10.34
CA LYS A 102 5.76 -7.56 11.64
C LYS A 102 4.69 -8.63 11.57
N ALA A 103 3.95 -8.69 10.47
CA ALA A 103 3.01 -9.77 10.19
C ALA A 103 3.69 -11.14 10.25
N LEU A 104 4.81 -11.30 9.55
CA LEU A 104 5.61 -12.53 9.58
C LEU A 104 6.12 -12.87 10.99
N ALA A 105 6.48 -11.89 11.80
CA ALA A 105 6.92 -12.13 13.17
C ALA A 105 5.80 -12.74 14.03
N TYR A 106 4.60 -12.15 14.01
CA TYR A 106 3.46 -12.68 14.75
C TYR A 106 3.03 -14.07 14.26
N LEU A 107 2.90 -14.28 12.95
CA LEU A 107 2.47 -15.57 12.41
C LEU A 107 3.49 -16.69 12.68
N ARG A 108 4.79 -16.40 12.63
CA ARG A 108 5.82 -17.39 12.99
C ARG A 108 5.78 -17.74 14.47
N GLN A 109 5.52 -16.77 15.34
CA GLN A 109 5.32 -17.02 16.76
C GLN A 109 4.06 -17.87 17.01
N ALA A 110 2.94 -17.54 16.35
CA ALA A 110 1.71 -18.33 16.41
C ALA A 110 1.95 -19.78 15.97
N LYS A 111 2.69 -19.99 14.87
CA LYS A 111 3.07 -21.32 14.37
C LYS A 111 3.95 -22.08 15.36
N LEU A 112 4.94 -21.42 15.95
CA LEU A 112 5.83 -22.04 16.94
C LEU A 112 5.04 -22.54 18.15
N VAL A 113 4.23 -21.66 18.75
CA VAL A 113 3.41 -22.00 19.91
C VAL A 113 2.34 -23.05 19.55
N GLY A 114 1.69 -22.90 18.39
CA GLY A 114 0.70 -23.84 17.87
C GLY A 114 1.27 -25.24 17.74
N SER A 115 2.47 -25.36 17.15
CA SER A 115 3.18 -26.63 16.96
C SER A 115 3.51 -27.30 18.30
N GLN A 116 4.00 -26.53 19.28
CA GLN A 116 4.32 -27.05 20.61
C GLN A 116 3.07 -27.55 21.36
N LYS A 117 1.93 -26.90 21.14
CA LYS A 117 0.63 -27.25 21.75
C LYS A 117 -0.20 -28.25 20.93
N GLY A 118 0.34 -28.77 19.82
CA GLY A 118 -0.35 -29.74 18.95
C GLY A 118 -1.55 -29.17 18.18
N ASN A 119 -1.62 -27.85 17.98
CA ASN A 119 -2.66 -27.21 17.18
C ASN A 119 -2.38 -27.37 15.67
N PRO A 120 -3.40 -27.43 14.81
CA PRO A 120 -3.23 -27.33 13.37
C PRO A 120 -2.54 -26.02 12.97
N ILE A 121 -1.53 -26.10 12.10
CA ILE A 121 -0.73 -24.95 11.65
C ILE A 121 -0.80 -24.71 10.14
N ALA A 122 -1.64 -25.46 9.40
CA ALA A 122 -1.68 -25.40 7.94
C ALA A 122 -2.05 -23.99 7.43
N GLU A 123 -3.00 -23.32 8.07
CA GLU A 123 -3.40 -21.95 7.75
C GLU A 123 -2.26 -20.95 8.00
N LEU A 124 -1.51 -21.15 9.09
CA LEU A 124 -0.32 -20.36 9.41
C LEU A 124 0.78 -20.56 8.37
N ASP A 125 1.00 -21.79 7.91
CA ASP A 125 1.96 -22.10 6.85
C ASP A 125 1.60 -21.40 5.54
N SER A 126 0.34 -21.48 5.13
CA SER A 126 -0.14 -20.80 3.92
C SER A 126 0.02 -19.28 4.02
N ALA A 127 -0.40 -18.66 5.13
CA ALA A 127 -0.28 -17.22 5.32
C ALA A 127 1.20 -16.76 5.35
N ILE A 128 2.08 -17.49 6.04
CA ILE A 128 3.52 -17.19 6.06
C ILE A 128 4.09 -17.29 4.65
N HIS A 129 3.79 -18.37 3.92
CA HIS A 129 4.32 -18.58 2.57
C HIS A 129 3.88 -17.49 1.59
N GLU A 130 2.62 -17.06 1.67
CA GLU A 130 2.10 -15.98 0.84
C GLU A 130 2.84 -14.65 1.12
N LEU A 131 3.01 -14.31 2.39
CA LEU A 131 3.73 -13.10 2.80
C LEU A 131 5.22 -13.16 2.43
N GLU A 132 5.87 -14.32 2.56
CA GLU A 132 7.25 -14.53 2.14
C GLU A 132 7.39 -14.38 0.63
N THR A 133 6.48 -14.97 -0.14
CA THR A 133 6.45 -14.83 -1.61
C THR A 133 6.26 -13.37 -1.99
N ARG A 134 5.32 -12.66 -1.37
CA ARG A 134 5.11 -11.23 -1.60
C ARG A 134 6.35 -10.41 -1.25
N LEU A 135 7.02 -10.73 -0.15
CA LEU A 135 8.26 -10.07 0.26
C LEU A 135 9.37 -10.31 -0.75
N ILE A 136 9.54 -11.55 -1.21
CA ILE A 136 10.52 -11.93 -2.25
C ILE A 136 10.19 -11.25 -3.58
N SER A 137 8.94 -11.25 -4.02
CA SER A 137 8.50 -10.56 -5.23
C SER A 137 8.68 -9.04 -5.12
N SER A 138 8.43 -8.43 -3.96
CA SER A 138 8.72 -7.01 -3.70
C SER A 138 10.23 -6.70 -3.65
N ALA A 139 11.06 -7.68 -3.29
CA ALA A 139 12.51 -7.55 -3.29
C ALA A 139 13.12 -7.80 -4.68
N GLN A 140 12.49 -8.64 -5.50
CA GLN A 140 12.92 -8.97 -6.87
C GLN A 140 12.36 -7.99 -7.90
N ASN A 141 11.21 -7.37 -7.62
CA ASN A 141 10.68 -6.19 -8.30
C ASN A 141 10.60 -5.06 -7.26
N PRO A 142 11.70 -4.31 -7.02
CA PRO A 142 11.70 -3.20 -6.09
C PRO A 142 10.91 -2.03 -6.69
N VAL A 143 9.58 -2.15 -6.72
CA VAL A 143 8.73 -0.98 -6.74
C VAL A 143 8.82 -0.41 -5.33
N THR A 144 9.82 0.44 -5.16
CA THR A 144 10.22 1.02 -3.89
C THR A 144 9.11 1.97 -3.46
N ASN A 145 8.18 1.49 -2.64
CA ASN A 145 7.16 2.32 -1.99
C ASN A 145 7.75 3.04 -0.77
N LEU A 146 8.84 3.78 -0.99
CA LEU A 146 9.16 4.99 -0.24
C LEU A 146 8.58 6.08 -1.10
N ALA A 147 7.65 6.90 -0.60
CA ALA A 147 7.03 8.04 -1.29
C ALA A 147 7.94 8.60 -2.40
N ALA A 148 7.82 8.03 -3.60
CA ALA A 148 8.73 8.32 -4.68
C ALA A 148 8.24 9.65 -5.18
N VAL A 149 9.11 10.64 -5.15
CA VAL A 149 8.82 11.92 -5.79
C VAL A 149 8.36 11.63 -7.21
N THR A 150 7.09 11.89 -7.49
CA THR A 150 6.49 11.66 -8.81
C THR A 150 6.10 13.00 -9.44
N ILE A 151 6.44 13.14 -10.70
CA ILE A 151 6.10 14.30 -11.52
C ILE A 151 5.27 13.79 -12.68
N ASN A 152 3.97 14.07 -12.65
CA ASN A 152 3.05 13.80 -13.74
C ASN A 152 3.19 14.91 -14.81
N VAL A 153 3.64 14.54 -15.99
CA VAL A 153 3.86 15.44 -17.12
C VAL A 153 2.83 15.13 -18.21
N VAL A 154 1.93 16.08 -18.47
CA VAL A 154 0.98 16.03 -19.59
C VAL A 154 1.60 16.74 -20.79
N VAL A 155 2.01 15.97 -21.79
CA VAL A 155 2.59 16.51 -23.03
C VAL A 155 1.50 16.75 -24.06
N LYS A 156 1.45 18.00 -24.55
CA LYS A 156 0.66 18.46 -25.69
C LYS A 156 1.63 18.96 -26.76
N ILE A 157 1.22 18.92 -28.01
CA ILE A 157 1.97 19.52 -29.12
C ILE A 157 1.08 20.53 -29.81
N ASP A 158 1.66 21.68 -30.15
CA ASP A 158 0.98 22.68 -30.98
C ASP A 158 0.49 22.03 -32.29
N PRO A 159 -0.78 22.23 -32.70
CA PRO A 159 -1.33 21.59 -33.89
C PRO A 159 -0.52 21.81 -35.17
N ILE A 160 0.17 22.94 -35.31
CA ILE A 160 1.00 23.28 -36.48
C ILE A 160 2.30 22.46 -36.49
N LEU A 161 2.84 22.16 -35.30
CA LEU A 161 4.02 21.31 -35.17
C LEU A 161 3.66 19.82 -35.20
N LEU A 162 2.44 19.46 -34.78
CA LEU A 162 1.95 18.08 -34.82
C LEU A 162 1.92 17.53 -36.24
N SER A 163 1.59 18.35 -37.25
CA SER A 163 1.66 17.93 -38.66
C SER A 163 3.08 17.64 -39.17
N GLN A 164 4.11 17.98 -38.38
CA GLN A 164 5.52 17.76 -38.71
C GLN A 164 6.13 16.63 -37.89
N ALA A 165 5.35 15.98 -37.02
CA ALA A 165 5.75 14.86 -36.17
C ALA A 165 5.06 13.56 -36.63
N ASN A 166 5.76 12.44 -36.50
CA ASN A 166 5.19 11.11 -36.74
C ASN A 166 4.87 10.42 -35.43
N SER A 167 3.85 9.56 -35.41
CA SER A 167 3.50 8.75 -34.23
C SER A 167 4.62 7.81 -33.78
N HIS A 168 5.55 7.45 -34.69
CA HIS A 168 6.75 6.64 -34.42
C HIS A 168 7.98 7.45 -33.98
N ASP A 169 7.91 8.79 -34.00
CA ASP A 169 9.01 9.62 -33.48
C ASP A 169 9.18 9.36 -31.97
N VAL A 170 10.38 9.60 -31.44
CA VAL A 170 10.69 9.27 -30.05
C VAL A 170 10.43 10.49 -29.16
N LEU A 171 9.53 10.36 -28.20
CA LEU A 171 9.31 11.34 -27.15
C LEU A 171 10.25 11.07 -25.97
N PHE A 172 11.13 12.04 -25.71
CA PHE A 172 11.95 12.12 -24.52
C PHE A 172 11.33 13.14 -23.55
N VAL A 173 11.05 12.72 -22.33
CA VAL A 173 10.64 13.64 -21.25
C VAL A 173 11.66 13.51 -20.12
N PHE A 174 12.26 14.60 -19.69
CA PHE A 174 13.30 14.54 -18.66
C PHE A 174 13.30 15.75 -17.74
N ALA A 175 13.73 15.52 -16.50
CA ALA A 175 13.89 16.54 -15.46
C ALA A 175 15.36 16.93 -15.32
N ARG A 176 15.68 18.22 -15.22
CA ARG A 176 17.02 18.73 -14.91
C ARG A 176 16.98 19.67 -13.71
N ALA A 177 18.03 19.69 -12.91
CA ALA A 177 18.20 20.73 -11.90
C ALA A 177 18.27 22.11 -12.58
N TYR A 178 17.64 23.12 -11.97
CA TYR A 178 17.60 24.46 -12.54
C TYR A 178 18.88 25.26 -12.29
N ASP A 179 19.53 25.00 -11.15
CA ASP A 179 20.65 25.78 -10.61
C ASP A 179 22.03 25.20 -10.93
N ARG A 180 22.10 24.03 -11.57
CA ARG A 180 23.35 23.34 -11.89
C ARG A 180 23.28 22.61 -13.22
N ASP A 181 24.35 22.73 -13.98
CA ASP A 181 24.59 21.91 -15.16
C ASP A 181 24.83 20.46 -14.74
N GLY A 182 24.25 19.51 -15.48
CA GLY A 182 24.39 18.10 -15.16
C GLY A 182 23.53 17.19 -16.02
N PRO A 183 23.70 15.86 -15.84
CA PRO A 183 22.81 14.89 -16.45
C PRO A 183 21.38 15.06 -15.91
N PRO A 184 20.36 14.62 -16.65
CA PRO A 184 18.98 14.65 -16.16
C PRO A 184 18.80 13.80 -14.89
N LEU A 185 17.95 14.29 -13.99
CA LEU A 185 17.58 13.64 -12.72
C LEU A 185 16.60 12.48 -12.92
N ALA A 186 15.78 12.55 -13.97
CA ALA A 186 14.86 11.49 -14.38
C ALA A 186 14.65 11.59 -15.89
N VAL A 187 14.56 10.45 -16.58
CA VAL A 187 14.35 10.39 -18.04
C VAL A 187 13.34 9.31 -18.39
N SER A 188 12.31 9.69 -19.14
CA SER A 188 11.41 8.79 -19.84
C SER A 188 11.65 8.85 -21.34
N LYS A 189 11.71 7.68 -21.99
CA LYS A 189 11.84 7.51 -23.44
C LYS A 189 10.70 6.63 -23.93
N THR A 190 9.85 7.17 -24.79
CA THR A 190 8.74 6.42 -25.39
C THR A 190 8.50 6.84 -26.84
N GLN A 191 7.70 6.10 -27.59
CA GLN A 191 7.23 6.57 -28.91
C GLN A 191 6.20 7.69 -28.71
N LEU A 192 6.07 8.65 -29.64
CA LEU A 192 5.15 9.77 -29.50
C LEU A 192 3.70 9.31 -29.32
N GLY A 193 3.22 8.43 -30.20
CA GLY A 193 1.88 7.87 -30.14
C GLY A 193 0.77 8.93 -30.18
N ASN A 194 -0.32 8.69 -29.46
CA ASN A 194 -1.47 9.60 -29.38
C ASN A 194 -1.25 10.69 -28.33
N LEU A 195 -1.84 11.87 -28.57
CA LEU A 195 -1.76 13.05 -27.69
C LEU A 195 -3.17 13.53 -27.28
N PRO A 196 -3.33 14.20 -26.11
CA PRO A 196 -2.30 14.49 -25.10
C PRO A 196 -1.80 13.22 -24.43
N ARG A 197 -0.54 13.23 -23.98
CA ARG A 197 0.09 12.06 -23.38
C ARG A 197 0.56 12.34 -21.97
N GLU A 198 0.21 11.45 -21.06
CA GLU A 198 0.64 11.50 -19.67
C GLU A 198 1.90 10.65 -19.49
N ILE A 199 2.91 11.25 -18.85
CA ILE A 199 4.19 10.62 -18.55
C ILE A 199 4.49 10.88 -17.07
N VAL A 200 4.75 9.81 -16.32
CA VAL A 200 5.21 9.93 -14.94
C VAL A 200 6.73 9.87 -14.93
N LEU A 201 7.38 10.86 -14.30
CA LEU A 201 8.79 10.82 -13.97
C LEU A 201 8.94 10.53 -12.48
N ASP A 202 9.81 9.58 -12.13
CA ASP A 202 10.15 9.26 -10.75
C ASP A 202 11.67 9.15 -10.55
N ASP A 203 12.10 9.01 -9.29
CA ASP A 203 13.51 8.95 -8.91
C ASP A 203 14.20 7.62 -9.30
N THR A 204 13.43 6.60 -9.68
CA THR A 204 13.94 5.32 -10.18
C THR A 204 14.40 5.43 -11.65
N MET A 205 13.93 6.45 -12.36
CA MET A 205 14.30 6.77 -13.74
C MET A 205 15.61 7.58 -13.87
N ALA A 206 16.36 7.75 -12.78
CA ALA A 206 17.66 8.40 -12.78
C ALA A 206 18.72 7.53 -13.49
N MET A 207 19.40 8.08 -14.51
CA MET A 207 20.47 7.36 -15.21
C MET A 207 21.72 7.13 -14.33
N ALA A 208 21.89 7.94 -13.30
CA ALA A 208 23.02 7.86 -12.38
C ALA A 208 22.52 7.90 -10.93
N PRO A 209 22.94 6.97 -10.04
CA PRO A 209 22.40 6.85 -8.68
C PRO A 209 22.53 8.10 -7.80
N MET A 210 23.50 8.98 -8.11
CA MET A 210 23.73 10.23 -7.38
C MET A 210 22.85 11.41 -7.83
N PHE A 211 22.16 11.31 -8.97
CA PHE A 211 21.38 12.39 -9.58
C PHE A 211 19.90 12.02 -9.58
N LYS A 212 19.26 12.13 -8.41
CA LYS A 212 17.84 11.80 -8.20
C LYS A 212 16.98 13.04 -7.98
N LEU A 213 15.69 12.91 -8.24
CA LEU A 213 14.68 13.87 -7.81
C LEU A 213 14.63 13.90 -6.27
N LYS A 214 14.60 15.10 -5.69
CA LYS A 214 14.50 15.32 -4.24
C LYS A 214 13.47 16.40 -3.97
N ILE A 215 12.64 16.19 -2.95
CA ILE A 215 11.67 17.19 -2.48
C ILE A 215 12.43 18.47 -2.09
N GLY A 216 11.92 19.61 -2.54
CA GLY A 216 12.53 20.93 -2.30
C GLY A 216 13.55 21.37 -3.35
N ASP A 217 14.05 20.48 -4.21
CA ASP A 217 14.92 20.88 -5.33
C ASP A 217 14.11 21.68 -6.36
N THR A 218 14.76 22.64 -7.03
CA THR A 218 14.17 23.36 -8.16
C THR A 218 14.64 22.73 -9.46
N ILE A 219 13.69 22.37 -10.33
CA ILE A 219 13.95 21.65 -11.58
C ILE A 219 13.23 22.29 -12.77
N THR A 220 13.66 21.94 -13.97
CA THR A 220 12.91 22.17 -15.21
C THR A 220 12.60 20.83 -15.88
N ILE A 221 11.42 20.74 -16.49
CA ILE A 221 11.00 19.58 -17.27
C ILE A 221 11.09 19.93 -18.75
N THR A 222 11.74 19.08 -19.52
CA THR A 222 11.80 19.21 -20.98
C THR A 222 11.08 18.03 -21.62
N ALA A 223 10.19 18.32 -22.57
CA ALA A 223 9.63 17.34 -23.48
C ALA A 223 10.22 17.58 -24.88
N ARG A 224 10.82 16.55 -25.48
CA ARG A 224 11.39 16.61 -26.82
C ARG A 224 10.90 15.46 -27.69
N VAL A 225 10.37 15.80 -28.86
CA VAL A 225 10.10 14.84 -29.93
C VAL A 225 11.33 14.79 -30.83
N SER A 226 12.04 13.67 -30.77
CA SER A 226 13.24 13.42 -31.55
C SER A 226 12.92 12.62 -32.82
N LYS A 227 13.32 13.17 -33.96
CA LYS A 227 13.19 12.49 -35.27
C LYS A 227 14.29 11.46 -35.51
N SER A 228 15.45 11.65 -34.88
CA SER A 228 16.60 10.75 -35.01
C SER A 228 16.63 9.64 -33.96
N GLY A 229 15.73 9.70 -32.96
CA GLY A 229 15.70 8.78 -31.82
C GLY A 229 16.82 9.00 -30.80
N LYS A 230 17.55 10.13 -30.88
CA LYS A 230 18.65 10.47 -29.97
C LYS A 230 18.21 11.46 -28.90
N PRO A 231 18.71 11.35 -27.66
CA PRO A 231 18.32 12.23 -26.54
C PRO A 231 18.99 13.61 -26.56
N ARG A 232 19.93 13.87 -27.49
CA ARG A 232 20.55 15.20 -27.67
C ARG A 232 19.74 16.00 -28.69
N ALA A 233 19.60 17.29 -28.46
CA ALA A 233 18.84 18.18 -29.33
C ALA A 233 19.47 18.19 -30.73
N GLN A 234 18.66 18.01 -31.76
CA GLN A 234 19.07 18.12 -33.15
C GLN A 234 18.13 19.03 -33.92
N SER A 235 18.64 19.65 -34.98
CA SER A 235 17.85 20.48 -35.87
C SER A 235 16.65 19.71 -36.41
N GLY A 236 15.45 20.28 -36.26
CA GLY A 236 14.18 19.67 -36.67
C GLY A 236 13.46 18.86 -35.59
N ASP A 237 14.06 18.68 -34.40
CA ASP A 237 13.36 18.17 -33.22
C ASP A 237 12.34 19.20 -32.72
N LEU A 238 11.26 18.74 -32.08
CA LEU A 238 10.29 19.61 -31.42
C LEU A 238 10.53 19.59 -29.91
N GLU A 239 10.48 20.73 -29.24
CA GLU A 239 10.82 20.84 -27.82
C GLU A 239 9.90 21.81 -27.07
N ALA A 240 9.63 21.49 -25.80
CA ALA A 240 9.16 22.44 -24.78
C ALA A 240 9.96 22.28 -23.51
N VAL A 241 10.16 23.39 -22.81
CA VAL A 241 10.81 23.44 -21.49
C VAL A 241 9.86 24.18 -20.55
N SER A 242 9.65 23.63 -19.35
CA SER A 242 8.85 24.30 -18.33
C SER A 242 9.55 25.52 -17.73
N GLU A 243 8.77 26.39 -17.11
CA GLU A 243 9.28 27.24 -16.04
C GLU A 243 9.85 26.39 -14.88
N PRO A 244 10.74 26.96 -14.05
CA PRO A 244 11.29 26.25 -12.90
C PRO A 244 10.18 25.88 -11.91
N ILE A 245 10.19 24.63 -11.46
CA ILE A 245 9.25 24.10 -10.46
C ILE A 245 10.00 23.59 -9.25
N VAL A 246 9.42 23.80 -8.07
CA VAL A 246 9.90 23.17 -6.83
C VAL A 246 9.26 21.80 -6.71
N VAL A 247 10.10 20.79 -6.49
CA VAL A 247 9.69 19.40 -6.36
C VAL A 247 8.93 19.18 -5.04
N SER A 248 7.72 18.63 -5.15
CA SER A 248 6.87 18.20 -4.02
C SER A 248 6.55 16.69 -4.13
N GLU A 249 5.78 16.14 -3.19
CA GLU A 249 5.41 14.72 -3.18
C GLU A 249 4.68 14.29 -4.47
N GLN A 250 3.82 15.16 -4.99
CA GLN A 250 3.18 15.03 -6.29
C GLN A 250 3.22 16.38 -7.00
N ASN A 251 3.77 16.43 -8.21
CA ASN A 251 3.66 17.56 -9.11
C ASN A 251 2.88 17.15 -10.35
N THR A 252 2.01 18.01 -10.85
CA THR A 252 1.40 17.85 -12.18
C THR A 252 1.75 19.05 -13.02
N ILE A 253 2.33 18.83 -14.20
CA ILE A 253 2.73 19.86 -15.13
C ILE A 253 2.22 19.55 -16.53
N THR A 254 1.70 20.56 -17.21
CA THR A 254 1.34 20.46 -18.63
C THR A 254 2.40 21.17 -19.46
N LEU A 255 2.99 20.47 -20.44
CA LEU A 255 3.93 21.03 -21.40
C LEU A 255 3.26 21.12 -22.77
N LEU A 256 3.35 22.29 -23.39
CA LEU A 256 2.95 22.50 -24.79
C LEU A 256 4.21 22.63 -25.64
N VAL A 257 4.49 21.61 -26.46
CA VAL A 257 5.57 21.61 -27.45
C VAL A 257 5.21 22.56 -28.59
N ASP A 258 5.81 23.75 -28.57
CA ASP A 258 5.53 24.87 -29.47
C ASP A 258 6.78 25.39 -30.21
N LYS A 259 7.95 24.80 -29.93
CA LYS A 259 9.23 25.21 -30.51
C LYS A 259 9.88 24.11 -31.32
N MET A 260 10.46 24.48 -32.45
CA MET A 260 11.39 23.64 -33.21
C MET A 260 12.84 24.00 -32.87
N VAL A 261 13.64 22.97 -32.61
CA VAL A 261 15.10 23.09 -32.43
C VAL A 261 15.72 23.45 -33.78
N LYS A 262 16.51 24.53 -33.81
CA LYS A 262 17.24 24.99 -35.00
C LYS A 262 18.61 24.34 -35.10
#